data_AF-A0A0K2YP41-F1
#
_entry.id   AF-A0A0K2YP41-F1
#
_cell.length_a   1.000
_cell.length_b   1.000
_cell.length_c   1.000
_cell.angle_alpha   90.00
_cell.angle_beta   90.00
_cell.angle_gamma   90.00
#
_symmetry.space_group_name_H-M   'P 1'
#
loop_
_entity.id
_entity.type
_entity.pdbx_description
1 polymer ?
#
loop_
_entity_poly.entity_id
_entity_poly.type
_entity_poly.pdbx_seq_one_letter_code
_entity_poly.pdbx_strand_id
1 'polypeptide(L)'
;MTTPTVPTSPTRTPRARLLGAIRPPAIALGCLLTAALPAIAGAQQMSPAVWSGPLYTVADGPLCGGHVALLTSPRGPGTASIQVTGGFLGISGTTAHCSVGVSVHWRNLDTGANGVEHGRVAGLMIPSAATQVMFAEIHPGPGAVELRMEPDRPHRPIDPTRLQVP
;
A
#
# COMPACT_ATOMS: atom_id res chain seq x y z
N MET A 1 6.09 -39.25 12.45
CA MET A 1 5.01 -38.95 11.50
C MET A 1 5.64 -38.69 10.15
N THR A 2 5.34 -39.55 9.20
CA THR A 2 6.02 -39.74 7.92
C THR A 2 5.46 -38.80 6.85
N THR A 3 6.39 -38.16 6.13
CA THR A 3 6.21 -37.33 4.94
C THR A 3 5.71 -38.15 3.75
N PRO A 4 4.84 -37.62 2.86
CA PRO A 4 4.66 -38.17 1.52
C PRO A 4 5.34 -37.33 0.43
N THR A 5 6.27 -38.00 -0.25
CA THR A 5 6.97 -37.60 -1.47
C THR A 5 6.08 -37.81 -2.70
N VAL A 6 6.00 -36.83 -3.61
CA VAL A 6 5.24 -36.93 -4.87
C VAL A 6 6.15 -37.41 -6.02
N PRO A 7 5.72 -38.38 -6.85
CA PRO A 7 6.58 -39.05 -7.82
C PRO A 7 6.59 -38.39 -9.21
N THR A 8 7.80 -38.32 -9.80
CA THR A 8 8.09 -38.09 -11.23
C THR A 8 7.82 -39.34 -12.06
N SER A 9 7.27 -39.19 -13.27
CA SER A 9 7.07 -40.28 -14.23
C SER A 9 6.88 -39.75 -15.66
N PRO A 10 7.03 -40.57 -16.73
CA PRO A 10 8.31 -40.66 -17.44
C PRO A 10 8.22 -40.43 -18.95
N THR A 11 9.41 -40.28 -19.53
CA THR A 11 9.82 -40.27 -20.94
C THR A 11 9.17 -41.37 -21.79
N ARG A 12 8.65 -41.01 -22.97
CA ARG A 12 8.24 -41.96 -24.02
C ARG A 12 8.69 -41.49 -25.42
N THR A 13 9.76 -42.09 -25.90
CA THR A 13 10.13 -42.30 -27.32
C THR A 13 9.78 -43.78 -27.59
N PRO A 14 9.37 -44.31 -28.79
CA PRO A 14 9.94 -44.02 -30.12
C PRO A 14 9.01 -44.24 -31.35
N ARG A 15 9.49 -43.88 -32.56
CA ARG A 15 9.76 -44.77 -33.72
C ARG A 15 9.71 -44.04 -35.07
N ALA A 16 10.76 -44.30 -35.83
CA ALA A 16 11.02 -43.85 -37.19
C ALA A 16 10.12 -44.52 -38.24
N ARG A 17 9.92 -43.83 -39.38
CA ARG A 17 9.92 -44.46 -40.71
C ARG A 17 10.51 -43.54 -41.76
N LEU A 18 11.25 -44.19 -42.64
CA LEU A 18 12.21 -43.71 -43.64
C LEU A 18 11.55 -43.23 -44.96
N LEU A 19 12.41 -42.52 -45.72
CA LEU A 19 12.55 -42.50 -47.19
C LEU A 19 11.62 -41.59 -48.02
N GLY A 20 12.26 -40.63 -48.70
CA GLY A 20 11.68 -39.97 -49.88
C GLY A 20 12.47 -38.76 -50.40
N ALA A 21 13.41 -39.01 -51.32
CA ALA A 21 13.78 -38.18 -52.48
C ALA A 21 14.46 -36.79 -52.33
N ILE A 22 15.78 -36.83 -52.46
CA ILE A 22 16.71 -36.02 -53.29
C ILE A 22 16.09 -34.97 -54.26
N ARG A 23 16.44 -33.67 -54.13
CA ARG A 23 17.18 -32.81 -55.11
C ARG A 23 17.32 -31.31 -54.66
N PRO A 24 18.40 -30.58 -55.03
CA PRO A 24 18.83 -29.28 -54.46
C PRO A 24 18.57 -28.09 -55.43
N PRO A 25 19.14 -26.88 -55.22
CA PRO A 25 19.01 -25.94 -54.10
C PRO A 25 18.40 -24.60 -54.58
N ALA A 26 17.45 -24.04 -53.84
CA ALA A 26 17.00 -22.68 -54.08
C ALA A 26 17.22 -21.85 -52.81
N ILE A 27 18.11 -20.88 -52.95
CA ILE A 27 18.45 -19.84 -51.98
C ILE A 27 17.14 -19.15 -51.58
N ALA A 28 16.58 -19.55 -50.45
CA ALA A 28 15.43 -18.92 -49.83
C ALA A 28 15.92 -18.15 -48.60
N LEU A 29 16.05 -16.84 -48.81
CA LEU A 29 15.91 -15.75 -47.85
C LEU A 29 15.56 -16.24 -46.43
N GLY A 30 16.53 -16.15 -45.52
CA GLY A 30 16.40 -16.61 -44.13
C GLY A 30 15.26 -15.91 -43.41
N CYS A 31 14.12 -16.59 -43.29
CA CYS A 31 13.11 -16.28 -42.28
C CYS A 31 13.63 -16.77 -40.93
N LEU A 32 14.35 -15.90 -40.22
CA LEU A 32 14.59 -16.03 -38.78
C LEU A 32 13.23 -16.00 -38.07
N LEU A 33 12.66 -17.17 -37.79
CA LEU A 33 11.58 -17.33 -36.83
C LEU A 33 12.15 -17.13 -35.42
N THR A 34 12.22 -15.87 -34.99
CA THR A 34 12.35 -15.51 -33.59
C THR A 34 11.05 -15.89 -32.88
N ALA A 35 11.08 -17.00 -32.15
CA ALA A 35 10.01 -17.38 -31.23
C ALA A 35 9.87 -16.29 -30.16
N ALA A 36 8.85 -15.44 -30.29
CA ALA A 36 8.47 -14.49 -29.27
C ALA A 36 7.95 -15.26 -28.05
N LEU A 37 8.79 -15.40 -27.03
CA LEU A 37 8.35 -15.79 -25.69
C LEU A 37 7.31 -14.75 -25.23
N PRO A 38 6.10 -15.15 -24.78
CA PRO A 38 5.20 -14.22 -24.14
C PRO A 38 5.89 -13.75 -22.86
N ALA A 39 6.31 -12.48 -22.86
CA ALA A 39 6.71 -11.80 -21.64
C ALA A 39 5.54 -11.89 -20.67
N ILE A 40 5.73 -12.63 -19.58
CA ILE A 40 4.76 -12.76 -18.50
C ILE A 40 4.63 -11.35 -17.90
N ALA A 41 3.58 -10.65 -18.32
CA ALA A 41 3.35 -9.27 -17.96
C ALA A 41 3.18 -9.15 -16.44
N GLY A 42 4.17 -8.52 -15.81
CA GLY A 42 4.06 -7.69 -14.61
C GLY A 42 3.40 -8.33 -13.39
N ALA A 43 4.22 -8.83 -12.46
CA ALA A 43 3.86 -8.64 -11.06
C ALA A 43 3.65 -7.13 -10.87
N GLN A 44 2.41 -6.68 -10.68
CA GLN A 44 2.12 -5.28 -10.40
C GLN A 44 2.85 -4.96 -9.09
N GLN A 45 3.90 -4.15 -9.19
CA GLN A 45 4.69 -3.73 -8.04
C GLN A 45 3.79 -2.80 -7.22
N MET A 46 3.06 -3.36 -6.26
CA MET A 46 2.25 -2.59 -5.32
C MET A 46 3.17 -1.57 -4.64
N SER A 47 2.80 -0.30 -4.73
CA SER A 47 3.57 0.74 -4.04
C SER A 47 3.56 0.47 -2.53
N PRO A 48 4.71 0.65 -1.85
CA PRO A 48 4.80 0.35 -0.43
C PRO A 48 3.89 1.29 0.37
N ALA A 49 3.53 0.83 1.58
CA ALA A 49 2.91 1.71 2.56
C ALA A 49 3.84 2.89 2.90
N VAL A 50 3.26 4.06 3.09
CA VAL A 50 3.99 5.31 3.38
C VAL A 50 3.58 5.82 4.76
N TRP A 51 4.57 6.18 5.55
CA TRP A 51 4.41 6.71 6.90
C TRP A 51 4.77 8.19 6.95
N SER A 52 3.90 9.02 7.57
CA SER A 52 4.10 10.47 7.63
C SER A 52 5.13 10.93 8.66
N GLY A 53 5.54 10.06 9.57
CA GLY A 53 6.21 10.48 10.80
C GLY A 53 5.24 11.03 11.85
N PRO A 54 5.72 11.33 13.06
CA PRO A 54 4.92 11.87 14.15
C PRO A 54 4.62 13.36 13.95
N LEU A 55 3.35 13.72 14.11
CA LEU A 55 2.84 15.09 14.18
C LEU A 55 2.47 15.40 15.63
N TYR A 56 3.18 16.35 16.24
CA TYR A 56 2.96 16.72 17.64
C TYR A 56 1.82 17.72 17.82
N THR A 57 0.96 17.44 18.80
CA THR A 57 -0.26 18.23 19.05
C THR A 57 -0.64 18.24 20.54
N VAL A 58 -1.37 19.27 20.92
CA VAL A 58 -2.14 19.30 22.18
C VAL A 58 -3.33 18.35 22.05
N ALA A 59 -3.74 17.71 23.13
CA ALA A 59 -4.88 16.79 23.15
C ALA A 59 -5.95 17.22 24.15
N ASP A 60 -7.10 16.58 24.10
CA ASP A 60 -8.24 16.82 25.00
C ASP A 60 -7.86 16.51 26.44
N GLY A 61 -7.86 17.56 27.28
CA GLY A 61 -7.59 17.48 28.71
C GLY A 61 -6.91 18.76 29.24
N PRO A 62 -6.93 19.00 30.56
CA PRO A 62 -6.28 20.16 31.16
C PRO A 62 -4.77 20.21 30.90
N LEU A 63 -4.10 19.06 30.80
CA LEU A 63 -2.66 18.97 30.51
C LEU A 63 -2.37 17.73 29.66
N CYS A 64 -2.94 17.65 28.46
CA CYS A 64 -2.73 16.54 27.53
C CYS A 64 -1.94 16.97 26.29
N GLY A 65 -0.96 16.16 25.90
CA GLY A 65 -0.19 16.36 24.69
C GLY A 65 0.42 15.06 24.19
N GLY A 66 0.79 15.03 22.92
CA GLY A 66 1.35 13.82 22.32
C GLY A 66 1.59 13.98 20.84
N HIS A 67 1.46 12.86 20.14
CA HIS A 67 1.61 12.82 18.70
C HIS A 67 0.54 11.95 18.06
N VAL A 68 0.28 12.24 16.78
CA VAL A 68 -0.45 11.37 15.87
C VAL A 68 0.44 11.03 14.68
N ALA A 69 0.20 9.90 14.02
CA ALA A 69 0.94 9.49 12.84
C ALA A 69 -0.01 8.84 11.83
N LEU A 70 0.20 9.17 10.55
CA LEU A 70 -0.54 8.61 9.43
C LEU A 70 0.27 7.50 8.78
N LEU A 71 -0.37 6.35 8.57
CA LEU A 71 0.06 5.29 7.68
C LEU A 71 -0.95 5.19 6.54
N THR A 72 -0.46 5.20 5.30
CA THR A 72 -1.30 5.03 4.12
C THR A 72 -0.73 3.97 3.20
N SER A 73 -1.58 3.20 2.53
CA SER A 73 -1.15 2.14 1.62
C SER A 73 -2.15 1.91 0.49
N PRO A 74 -1.70 1.51 -0.71
CA PRO A 74 -2.61 1.11 -1.77
C PRO A 74 -3.31 -0.20 -1.39
N ARG A 75 -4.59 -0.32 -1.72
CA ARG A 75 -5.40 -1.54 -1.49
C ARG A 75 -5.78 -2.27 -2.76
N GLY A 76 -5.72 -1.58 -3.89
CA GLY A 76 -6.06 -2.09 -5.21
C GLY A 76 -6.15 -0.94 -6.21
N PRO A 77 -6.59 -1.21 -7.45
CA PRO A 77 -6.73 -0.19 -8.47
C PRO A 77 -7.63 0.96 -8.00
N GLY A 78 -7.07 2.18 -7.94
CA GLY A 78 -7.77 3.39 -7.54
C GLY A 78 -8.19 3.50 -6.07
N THR A 79 -7.77 2.57 -5.21
CA THR A 79 -8.17 2.51 -3.79
C THR A 79 -6.95 2.54 -2.87
N ALA A 80 -7.05 3.31 -1.78
CA ALA A 80 -6.03 3.36 -0.73
C ALA A 80 -6.68 3.31 0.66
N SER A 81 -5.95 2.82 1.66
CA SER A 81 -6.37 2.87 3.06
C SER A 81 -5.56 3.86 3.87
N ILE A 82 -6.24 4.53 4.79
CA ILE A 82 -5.72 5.48 5.76
C ILE A 82 -5.83 4.85 7.14
N GLN A 83 -4.75 4.90 7.90
CA GLN A 83 -4.73 4.58 9.33
C GLN A 83 -4.04 5.72 10.08
N VAL A 84 -4.71 6.27 11.09
CA VAL A 84 -4.11 7.26 11.99
C VAL A 84 -4.08 6.73 13.41
N THR A 85 -2.88 6.63 13.97
CA THR A 85 -2.61 6.23 15.35
C THR A 85 -2.05 7.41 16.14
N GLY A 86 -2.02 7.29 17.46
CA GLY A 86 -1.46 8.33 18.31
C GLY A 86 -1.08 7.81 19.69
N GLY A 87 -0.23 8.57 20.35
CA GLY A 87 0.23 8.30 21.71
C GLY A 87 0.32 9.60 22.49
N PHE A 88 -0.35 9.62 23.65
CA PHE A 88 -0.52 10.82 24.47
C PHE A 88 -0.07 10.57 25.91
N LEU A 89 0.35 11.67 26.55
CA LEU A 89 0.62 11.77 27.98
C LEU A 89 -0.13 12.96 28.53
N GLY A 90 -0.59 12.84 29.77
CA GLY A 90 -1.21 13.96 30.43
C GLY A 90 -2.30 13.63 31.42
N ILE A 91 -2.98 14.69 31.83
CA ILE A 91 -4.17 14.66 32.66
C ILE A 91 -5.36 14.97 31.74
N SER A 92 -6.23 14.00 31.50
CA SER A 92 -7.38 14.12 30.58
C SER A 92 -8.59 14.84 31.18
N GLY A 93 -8.61 15.07 32.50
CA GLY A 93 -9.71 15.72 33.20
C GLY A 93 -11.02 14.91 33.20
N THR A 94 -11.01 13.70 32.60
CA THR A 94 -12.14 12.77 32.51
C THR A 94 -11.66 11.35 32.84
N THR A 95 -12.57 10.38 32.83
CA THR A 95 -12.20 8.95 32.95
C THR A 95 -11.60 8.37 31.67
N ALA A 96 -11.65 9.10 30.54
CA ALA A 96 -11.09 8.67 29.27
C ALA A 96 -9.59 9.02 29.16
N HIS A 97 -8.88 8.34 28.27
CA HIS A 97 -7.51 8.71 27.90
C HIS A 97 -7.48 10.03 27.14
N CYS A 98 -6.35 10.74 27.14
CA CYS A 98 -6.14 11.88 26.26
C CYS A 98 -6.44 11.47 24.80
N SER A 99 -7.19 12.30 24.09
CA SER A 99 -7.57 12.07 22.69
C SER A 99 -7.41 13.33 21.87
N VAL A 100 -7.43 13.21 20.55
CA VAL A 100 -7.49 14.36 19.65
C VAL A 100 -8.37 14.01 18.44
N GLY A 101 -9.13 14.98 17.94
CA GLY A 101 -9.78 14.84 16.64
C GLY A 101 -8.76 15.03 15.53
N VAL A 102 -8.87 14.24 14.47
CA VAL A 102 -7.96 14.32 13.31
C VAL A 102 -8.77 14.34 12.03
N SER A 103 -8.35 15.18 11.09
CA SER A 103 -8.82 15.19 9.72
C SER A 103 -7.68 14.80 8.78
N VAL A 104 -7.94 13.94 7.80
CA VAL A 104 -6.99 13.59 6.74
C VAL A 104 -7.57 14.08 5.42
N HIS A 105 -7.01 15.17 4.91
CA HIS A 105 -7.31 15.69 3.59
C HIS A 105 -6.52 14.90 2.56
N TRP A 106 -7.15 14.51 1.46
CA TRP A 106 -6.45 13.85 0.36
C TRP A 106 -6.79 14.51 -0.97
N ARG A 107 -5.82 14.49 -1.89
CA ARG A 107 -5.96 15.00 -3.26
C ARG A 107 -5.19 14.12 -4.22
N ASN A 108 -5.84 13.63 -5.26
CA ASN A 108 -5.19 13.09 -6.44
C ASN A 108 -4.64 14.26 -7.27
N LEU A 109 -3.32 14.28 -7.45
CA LEU A 109 -2.60 15.34 -8.14
C LEU A 109 -2.77 15.26 -9.66
N ASP A 110 -3.11 14.08 -10.19
CA ASP A 110 -3.25 13.83 -11.62
C ASP A 110 -4.69 14.12 -12.09
N THR A 111 -5.70 13.76 -11.30
CA THR A 111 -7.12 13.91 -11.66
C THR A 111 -7.80 15.11 -11.00
N GLY A 112 -7.23 15.65 -9.93
CA GLY A 112 -7.84 16.72 -9.11
C GLY A 112 -8.91 16.24 -8.13
N ALA A 113 -9.25 14.94 -8.12
CA ALA A 113 -10.15 14.35 -7.13
C ALA A 113 -9.64 14.60 -5.71
N ASN A 114 -10.54 14.89 -4.77
CA ASN A 114 -10.16 15.21 -3.39
C ASN A 114 -11.27 14.84 -2.41
N GLY A 115 -10.91 14.77 -1.13
CA GLY A 115 -11.84 14.48 -0.04
C GLY A 115 -11.18 14.64 1.32
N VAL A 116 -11.97 14.39 2.38
CA VAL A 116 -11.54 14.52 3.77
C VAL A 116 -12.14 13.39 4.59
N GLU A 117 -11.29 12.72 5.36
CA GLU A 117 -11.71 11.72 6.35
C GLU A 117 -11.53 12.29 7.76
N HIS A 118 -12.47 12.02 8.65
CA HIS A 118 -12.41 12.49 10.04
C HIS A 118 -12.44 11.32 11.02
N GLY A 119 -11.76 11.49 12.14
CA GLY A 119 -11.78 10.50 13.21
C GLY A 119 -11.27 11.06 14.52
N ARG A 120 -11.29 10.21 15.55
CA ARG A 120 -10.65 10.49 16.84
C ARG A 120 -9.59 9.47 17.09
N VAL A 121 -8.47 9.94 17.63
CA VAL A 121 -7.30 9.12 17.94
C VAL A 121 -7.01 9.27 19.43
N ALA A 122 -6.77 8.15 20.09
CA ALA A 122 -6.41 8.10 21.50
C ALA A 122 -5.35 7.02 21.71
N GLY A 123 -4.51 7.22 22.71
CA GLY A 123 -3.45 6.28 23.03
C GLY A 123 -2.64 6.72 24.22
N LEU A 124 -1.97 5.76 24.82
CA LEU A 124 -1.03 5.95 25.91
C LEU A 124 0.38 5.98 25.32
N MET A 125 1.20 6.91 25.77
CA MET A 125 2.63 6.88 25.44
C MET A 125 3.40 5.93 26.37
N ILE A 126 2.94 5.75 27.61
CA ILE A 126 3.56 4.90 28.63
C ILE A 126 2.47 4.11 29.39
N PRO A 127 2.39 2.77 29.24
CA PRO A 127 3.01 2.00 28.16
C PRO A 127 2.50 2.46 26.79
N SER A 128 3.30 2.28 25.73
CA SER A 128 2.88 2.66 24.38
C SER A 128 1.76 1.75 23.90
N ALA A 129 0.55 2.29 23.77
CA ALA A 129 -0.62 1.54 23.31
C ALA A 129 -1.63 2.50 22.68
N ALA A 130 -1.96 2.29 21.41
CA ALA A 130 -3.12 2.95 20.81
C ALA A 130 -4.39 2.39 21.45
N THR A 131 -5.24 3.26 21.97
CA THR A 131 -6.53 2.90 22.58
C THR A 131 -7.70 3.23 21.66
N GLN A 132 -7.49 4.13 20.70
CA GLN A 132 -8.41 4.41 19.61
C GLN A 132 -7.63 4.81 18.35
N VAL A 133 -7.99 4.19 17.22
CA VAL A 133 -7.33 4.38 15.91
C VAL A 133 -8.38 4.80 14.89
N MET A 134 -8.05 5.76 14.05
CA MET A 134 -8.87 6.11 12.89
C MET A 134 -8.48 5.20 11.72
N PHE A 135 -9.48 4.62 11.06
CA PHE A 135 -9.32 3.87 9.82
C PHE A 135 -10.31 4.38 8.78
N ALA A 136 -9.85 4.55 7.55
CA ALA A 136 -10.70 4.89 6.42
C ALA A 136 -10.18 4.24 5.14
N GLU A 137 -11.08 3.98 4.21
CA GLU A 137 -10.76 3.61 2.84
C GLU A 137 -11.19 4.74 1.92
N ILE A 138 -10.29 5.15 1.02
CA ILE A 138 -10.52 6.24 0.08
C ILE A 138 -10.40 5.73 -1.35
N HIS A 139 -11.12 6.40 -2.26
CA HIS A 139 -11.18 6.07 -3.68
C HIS A 139 -10.68 7.22 -4.55
N PRO A 140 -9.40 7.61 -4.43
CA PRO A 140 -8.84 8.75 -5.16
C PRO A 140 -8.70 8.50 -6.67
N GLY A 141 -8.86 7.25 -7.14
CA GLY A 141 -8.51 6.84 -8.49
C GLY A 141 -6.99 6.61 -8.65
N PRO A 142 -6.55 6.08 -9.80
CA PRO A 142 -5.14 5.85 -10.06
C PRO A 142 -4.38 7.19 -10.11
N GLY A 143 -3.11 7.17 -9.71
CA GLY A 143 -2.23 8.33 -9.79
C GLY A 143 -1.51 8.69 -8.47
N ALA A 144 -0.82 9.83 -8.50
CA ALA A 144 -0.16 10.39 -7.35
C ALA A 144 -1.19 11.04 -6.40
N VAL A 145 -1.22 10.59 -5.15
CA VAL A 145 -2.13 11.09 -4.12
C VAL A 145 -1.33 11.76 -3.02
N GLU A 146 -1.69 13.00 -2.70
CA GLU A 146 -1.15 13.74 -1.58
C GLU A 146 -2.13 13.70 -0.41
N LEU A 147 -1.64 13.38 0.79
CA LEU A 147 -2.41 13.28 2.02
C LEU A 147 -1.84 14.26 3.06
N ARG A 148 -2.73 15.04 3.69
CA ARG A 148 -2.39 15.97 4.76
C ARG A 148 -3.21 15.66 6.01
N MET A 149 -2.52 15.32 7.09
CA MET A 149 -3.13 15.08 8.40
C MET A 149 -3.15 16.38 9.21
N GLU A 150 -4.29 16.68 9.83
CA GLU A 150 -4.53 17.92 10.56
C GLU A 150 -5.33 17.63 11.84
N PRO A 151 -4.70 17.70 13.03
CA PRO A 151 -5.41 17.65 14.30
C PRO A 151 -6.28 18.88 14.52
N ASP A 152 -7.40 18.71 15.22
CA ASP A 152 -8.33 19.79 15.60
C ASP A 152 -7.84 20.67 16.77
N ARG A 153 -6.63 20.40 17.25
CA ARG A 153 -5.95 21.11 18.33
C ARG A 153 -4.66 21.77 17.84
N PRO A 154 -4.10 22.75 18.58
CA PRO A 154 -2.82 23.35 18.25
C PRO A 154 -1.76 22.28 17.98
N HIS A 155 -1.09 22.40 16.84
CA HIS A 155 -0.13 21.43 16.37
C HIS A 155 0.97 22.08 15.54
N ARG A 156 2.08 21.37 15.38
CA ARG A 156 3.14 21.77 14.45
C ARG A 156 2.82 21.16 13.08
N PRO A 157 2.72 21.96 12.00
CA PRO A 157 2.55 21.42 10.65
C PRO A 157 3.72 20.50 10.26
N ILE A 158 3.39 19.48 9.47
CA ILE A 158 4.36 18.60 8.80
C ILE A 158 4.08 18.60 7.30
N ASP A 159 5.06 18.14 6.52
CA ASP A 159 4.89 18.04 5.07
C ASP A 159 3.83 16.99 4.71
N PRO A 160 3.06 17.21 3.63
CA PRO A 160 2.12 16.23 3.14
C PRO A 160 2.80 14.91 2.76
N THR A 161 2.12 13.80 3.04
CA THR A 161 2.56 12.46 2.66
C THR A 161 2.10 12.14 1.25
N ARG A 162 2.98 11.58 0.41
CA ARG A 162 2.62 11.19 -0.96
C ARG A 162 2.56 9.68 -1.11
N LEU A 163 1.53 9.22 -1.81
CA LEU A 163 1.29 7.82 -2.11
C LEU A 163 1.06 7.67 -3.61
N GLN A 164 1.62 6.63 -4.21
CA GLN A 164 1.24 6.23 -5.57
C GLN A 164 0.13 5.17 -5.49
N VAL A 165 -1.01 5.44 -6.14
CA VAL A 165 -2.14 4.51 -6.23
C VAL A 165 -2.16 3.90 -7.65
N PRO A 166 -2.17 2.55 -7.78
CA PRO A 166 -2.17 1.87 -9.07
C PRO A 166 -3.53 1.97 -9.79
#